data_AF-A0A9E0JEV5-F1
#
_entry.id   AF-A0A9E0JEV5-F1
#
_cell.length_a   1.000
_cell.length_b   1.000
_cell.length_c   1.000
_cell.angle_alpha   90.00
_cell.angle_beta   90.00
_cell.angle_gamma   90.00
#
_symmetry.space_group_name_H-M   'P 1'
#
loop_
_entity.id
_entity.type
_entity.pdbx_description
1 polymer ?
#
loop_
_entity_poly.entity_id
_entity_poly.type
_entity_poly.pdbx_seq_one_letter_code
_entity_poly.pdbx_strand_id
1 'polypeptide(L)'
;SVLFVGDFFQLPPVTKAKTDSLLGGFEYAFESSSWRAYAPVVVELTVTKRTHDALFFSHLGKIRRGILDGETLEYLEALRTNVSVWDDEPTVLFGRNKEAEMLNIQKLAQIESEPIVLKAKEKVHEHSLHVNKIEGWKNALPIPVDLTLKVGAKVLFCTNKWGKYYNGERGVIKAIDEKEVIVEKAGEYIKVERQEYTLHENVVMDGEVKEKPLVSIEQFPLKLAYAITIHKSQGMSIDSLVCNINNIFEKSQFYVAISRARYPNQLLIDYSYQRFYEHLKRCVQVSPKVGEFYQKADILKIEEVKSGSLFGEF
;
A
#
# COMPACT_ATOMS: atom_id res chain seq x y z
N SER A 1 2.05 23.26 16.97
CA SER A 1 1.74 23.37 15.54
C SER A 1 1.48 21.97 14.99
N VAL A 2 0.60 21.83 14.00
CA VAL A 2 0.29 20.53 13.37
C VAL A 2 0.57 20.66 11.88
N LEU A 3 1.27 19.69 11.29
CA LEU A 3 1.53 19.64 9.85
C LEU A 3 0.85 18.38 9.29
N PHE A 4 -0.04 18.57 8.32
CA PHE A 4 -0.67 17.48 7.59
C PHE A 4 0.04 17.30 6.25
N VAL A 5 0.38 16.06 5.90
CA VAL A 5 1.00 15.71 4.62
C VAL A 5 0.20 14.59 3.98
N GLY A 6 -0.26 14.79 2.75
CA GLY A 6 -1.05 13.79 2.05
C GLY A 6 -1.62 14.31 0.73
N ASP A 7 -2.36 13.44 0.05
CA ASP A 7 -3.07 13.73 -1.19
C ASP A 7 -4.45 13.08 -1.12
N PHE A 8 -5.52 13.87 -0.98
CA PHE A 8 -6.88 13.35 -0.87
C PHE A 8 -7.39 12.75 -2.18
N PHE A 9 -6.68 12.95 -3.30
CA PHE A 9 -6.94 12.19 -4.53
C PHE A 9 -6.44 10.75 -4.49
N GLN A 10 -5.72 10.32 -3.45
CA GLN A 10 -5.39 8.91 -3.24
C GLN A 10 -6.57 8.15 -2.60
N LEU A 11 -6.33 6.91 -2.16
CA LEU A 11 -7.38 6.07 -1.58
C LEU A 11 -7.99 6.73 -0.33
N PRO A 12 -9.32 6.66 -0.17
CA PRO A 12 -9.99 7.12 1.04
C PRO A 12 -9.63 6.23 2.24
N PRO A 13 -9.90 6.69 3.47
CA PRO A 13 -9.85 5.84 4.65
C PRO A 13 -10.71 4.57 4.48
N VAL A 14 -10.14 3.41 4.85
CA VAL A 14 -10.85 2.13 4.76
C VAL A 14 -11.93 2.06 5.84
N THR A 15 -13.19 1.95 5.43
CA THR A 15 -14.34 1.80 6.35
C THR A 15 -14.80 0.35 6.40
N LYS A 16 -14.90 -0.25 7.60
CA LYS A 16 -15.47 -1.58 7.79
C LYS A 16 -16.97 -1.47 8.03
N ALA A 17 -17.75 -1.44 6.94
CA ALA A 17 -19.22 -1.39 6.91
C ALA A 17 -19.87 -0.18 7.62
N LYS A 18 -21.10 0.15 7.19
CA LYS A 18 -21.96 1.18 7.79
C LYS A 18 -22.41 0.76 9.19
N THR A 19 -21.52 0.77 10.18
CA THR A 19 -21.98 1.04 11.53
C THR A 19 -22.48 2.48 11.54
N ASP A 20 -23.66 2.72 12.12
CA ASP A 20 -24.19 4.06 12.39
C ASP A 20 -23.14 4.84 13.19
N SER A 21 -22.20 5.47 12.48
CA SER A 21 -21.16 6.23 13.12
C SER A 21 -21.85 7.47 13.67
N LEU A 22 -21.73 7.71 14.97
CA LEU A 22 -22.08 8.98 15.62
C LEU A 22 -21.43 10.20 14.92
N LEU A 23 -20.45 9.95 14.04
CA LEU A 23 -19.72 10.92 13.21
C LEU A 23 -20.33 11.12 11.81
N GLY A 24 -21.57 10.71 11.55
CA GLY A 24 -22.36 11.21 10.40
C GLY A 24 -21.90 10.81 8.99
N GLY A 25 -21.13 9.73 8.83
CA GLY A 25 -20.75 9.25 7.49
C GLY A 25 -19.70 10.12 6.78
N PHE A 26 -18.90 10.88 7.53
CA PHE A 26 -17.71 11.55 6.99
C PHE A 26 -16.69 10.51 6.49
N GLU A 27 -16.20 10.71 5.27
CA GLU A 27 -15.27 9.82 4.58
C GLU A 27 -13.84 10.39 4.63
N TYR A 28 -13.68 11.71 4.59
CA TYR A 28 -12.39 12.39 4.56
C TYR A 28 -12.16 13.26 5.79
N ALA A 29 -10.88 13.45 6.15
CA ALA A 29 -10.48 14.29 7.28
C ALA A 29 -10.98 15.75 7.17
N PHE A 30 -11.05 16.29 5.95
CA PHE A 30 -11.51 17.65 5.69
C PHE A 30 -12.99 17.89 5.96
N GLU A 31 -13.78 16.82 6.15
CA GLU A 31 -15.20 16.94 6.49
C GLU A 31 -15.41 17.17 8.01
N SER A 32 -14.39 16.90 8.83
CA SER A 32 -14.48 17.03 10.28
C SER A 32 -14.66 18.48 10.76
N SER A 33 -15.32 18.66 11.90
CA SER A 33 -15.39 19.96 12.59
C SER A 33 -14.01 20.46 13.00
N SER A 34 -13.12 19.55 13.43
CA SER A 34 -11.74 19.87 13.80
C SER A 34 -10.94 20.45 12.65
N TRP A 35 -11.06 19.90 11.43
CA TRP A 35 -10.41 20.45 10.25
C TRP A 35 -10.89 21.88 9.94
N ARG A 36 -12.20 22.09 9.98
CA ARG A 36 -12.81 23.41 9.76
C ARG A 36 -12.38 24.43 10.81
N ALA A 37 -12.33 24.04 12.07
CA ALA A 37 -11.87 24.90 13.16
C ALA A 37 -10.37 25.21 13.08
N TYR A 38 -9.55 24.24 12.62
CA TYR A 38 -8.12 24.44 12.42
C TYR A 38 -7.81 25.35 11.23
N ALA A 39 -8.63 25.31 10.18
CA ALA A 39 -8.49 26.11 8.95
C ALA A 39 -7.04 26.08 8.39
N PRO A 40 -6.52 24.89 8.02
CA PRO A 40 -5.14 24.77 7.59
C PRO A 40 -4.87 25.58 6.32
N VAL A 41 -3.71 26.22 6.27
CA VAL A 41 -3.15 26.74 5.02
C VAL A 41 -2.82 25.55 4.12
N VAL A 42 -3.39 25.51 2.93
CA VAL A 42 -3.17 24.42 1.97
C VAL A 42 -2.04 24.81 1.04
N VAL A 43 -1.00 23.98 1.01
CA VAL A 43 0.17 24.16 0.14
C VAL A 43 0.25 22.97 -0.82
N GLU A 44 0.28 23.25 -2.12
CA GLU A 44 0.48 22.24 -3.17
C GLU A 44 1.94 22.21 -3.63
N LEU A 45 2.54 21.02 -3.53
CA LEU A 45 3.84 20.73 -4.13
C LEU A 45 3.62 20.29 -5.58
N THR A 46 4.13 21.06 -6.53
CA THR A 46 3.89 20.85 -7.97
C THR A 46 4.94 19.96 -8.64
N VAL A 47 6.08 19.76 -7.98
CA VAL A 47 7.21 18.97 -8.50
C VAL A 47 7.17 17.55 -7.93
N THR A 48 7.08 16.56 -8.82
CA THR A 48 7.24 15.15 -8.44
C THR A 48 8.71 14.80 -8.24
N LYS A 49 9.00 14.03 -7.19
CA LYS A 49 10.33 13.42 -6.96
C LYS A 49 10.38 11.93 -7.32
N ARG A 50 9.26 11.33 -7.77
CA ARG A 50 9.17 9.88 -8.04
C ARG A 50 9.56 9.50 -9.45
N THR A 51 9.10 10.27 -10.43
CA THR A 51 9.36 10.05 -11.85
C THR A 51 9.85 11.35 -12.46
N HIS A 52 10.83 11.25 -13.36
CA HIS A 52 11.38 12.39 -14.10
C HIS A 52 10.75 12.54 -15.49
N ASP A 53 9.81 11.65 -15.84
CA ASP A 53 9.11 11.67 -17.12
C ASP A 53 7.94 12.68 -17.08
N ALA A 54 8.10 13.78 -17.83
CA ALA A 54 7.13 14.86 -17.88
C ALA A 54 5.82 14.46 -18.57
N LEU A 55 5.88 13.61 -19.61
CA LEU A 55 4.70 13.15 -20.33
C LEU A 55 3.84 12.26 -19.43
N PHE A 56 4.47 11.28 -18.77
CA PHE A 56 3.80 10.42 -17.81
C PHE A 56 3.22 11.23 -16.64
N PHE A 57 3.95 12.20 -16.11
CA PHE A 57 3.45 13.05 -15.03
C PHE A 57 2.22 13.87 -15.46
N SER A 58 2.19 14.38 -16.69
CA SER A 58 1.02 15.06 -17.25
C SER A 58 -0.22 14.15 -17.27
N HIS A 59 -0.09 12.92 -17.77
CA HIS A 59 -1.17 11.92 -17.76
C HIS A 59 -1.59 11.54 -16.34
N LEU A 60 -0.63 11.33 -15.42
CA LEU A 60 -0.93 11.08 -14.01
C LEU A 60 -1.74 12.23 -13.40
N GLY A 61 -1.43 13.48 -13.72
CA GLY A 61 -2.19 14.64 -13.27
C GLY A 61 -3.64 14.62 -13.75
N LYS A 62 -3.89 14.24 -15.00
CA LYS A 62 -5.25 14.06 -15.56
C LYS A 62 -5.99 12.93 -14.85
N ILE A 63 -5.36 11.77 -14.72
CA ILE A 63 -5.93 10.57 -14.06
C ILE A 63 -6.22 10.82 -12.58
N ARG A 64 -5.32 11.54 -11.88
CA ARG A 64 -5.49 11.99 -10.48
C ARG A 64 -6.81 12.74 -10.28
N ARG A 65 -7.27 13.47 -11.29
CA ARG A 65 -8.52 14.26 -11.27
C ARG A 65 -9.71 13.54 -11.93
N GLY A 66 -9.55 12.28 -12.31
CA GLY A 66 -10.59 11.51 -12.99
C GLY A 66 -10.79 11.89 -14.45
N ILE A 67 -9.81 12.51 -15.10
CA ILE A 67 -9.86 12.91 -16.50
C ILE A 67 -9.22 11.81 -17.36
N LEU A 68 -9.99 11.27 -18.31
CA LEU A 68 -9.54 10.32 -19.34
C LEU A 68 -9.92 10.87 -20.72
N ASP A 69 -9.06 11.75 -21.25
CA ASP A 69 -9.18 12.28 -22.62
C ASP A 69 -8.56 11.32 -23.65
N GLY A 70 -8.68 11.64 -24.94
CA GLY A 70 -8.18 10.79 -26.03
C GLY A 70 -6.67 10.53 -25.95
N GLU A 71 -5.88 11.57 -25.67
CA GLU A 71 -4.43 11.47 -25.52
C GLU A 71 -4.04 10.55 -24.35
N THR A 72 -4.71 10.68 -23.20
CA THR A 72 -4.46 9.83 -22.02
C THR A 72 -4.91 8.40 -22.27
N LEU A 73 -6.00 8.20 -23.01
CA LEU A 73 -6.45 6.87 -23.39
C LEU A 73 -5.40 6.18 -24.28
N GLU A 74 -4.94 6.84 -25.34
CA GLU A 74 -3.93 6.30 -26.25
C GLU A 74 -2.63 5.96 -25.50
N TYR A 75 -2.21 6.83 -24.59
CA TYR A 75 -1.05 6.59 -23.73
C TYR A 75 -1.23 5.33 -22.87
N LEU A 76 -2.38 5.16 -22.20
CA LEU A 76 -2.65 3.99 -21.36
C LEU A 76 -2.83 2.70 -22.18
N GLU A 77 -3.38 2.79 -23.39
CA GLU A 77 -3.47 1.67 -24.33
C GLU A 77 -2.07 1.17 -24.73
N ALA A 78 -1.12 2.08 -24.96
CA ALA A 78 0.25 1.73 -25.29
C ALA A 78 0.98 0.99 -24.15
N LEU A 79 0.53 1.16 -22.89
CA LEU A 79 1.05 0.44 -21.73
C LEU A 79 0.35 -0.92 -21.50
N ARG A 80 -0.69 -1.24 -22.28
CA ARG A 80 -1.44 -2.49 -22.13
C ARG A 80 -0.56 -3.68 -22.46
N THR A 81 -0.58 -4.69 -21.60
CA THR A 81 0.01 -6.00 -21.88
C THR A 81 -1.06 -7.09 -21.80
N ASN A 82 -0.87 -8.13 -22.62
CA ASN A 82 -1.62 -9.39 -22.54
C ASN A 82 -0.72 -10.56 -22.11
N VAL A 83 0.52 -10.27 -21.67
CA VAL A 83 1.51 -11.29 -21.35
C VAL A 83 1.58 -11.47 -19.83
N SER A 84 1.56 -12.73 -19.39
CA SER A 84 1.64 -13.16 -17.98
C SER A 84 3.04 -13.60 -17.55
N VAL A 85 4.00 -13.56 -18.48
CA VAL A 85 5.42 -13.85 -18.28
C VAL A 85 6.18 -12.56 -18.57
N TRP A 86 7.01 -12.14 -17.61
CA TRP A 86 7.78 -10.92 -17.68
C TRP A 86 9.23 -11.25 -17.38
N ASP A 87 10.14 -10.81 -18.24
CA ASP A 87 11.57 -11.11 -18.12
C ASP A 87 12.19 -10.46 -16.86
N ASP A 88 11.73 -9.27 -16.50
CA ASP A 88 12.27 -8.48 -15.38
C ASP A 88 11.58 -8.75 -14.01
N GLU A 89 10.71 -9.77 -13.93
CA GLU A 89 9.92 -10.13 -12.73
C GLU A 89 9.36 -8.92 -11.94
N PRO A 90 8.41 -8.17 -12.54
CA PRO A 90 7.81 -6.98 -11.96
C PRO A 90 7.08 -7.28 -10.66
N THR A 91 6.89 -6.25 -9.84
CA THR A 91 5.88 -6.31 -8.78
C THR A 91 4.50 -6.11 -9.39
N VAL A 92 3.59 -7.04 -9.14
CA VAL A 92 2.22 -6.97 -9.65
C VAL A 92 1.30 -6.37 -8.59
N LEU A 93 0.55 -5.34 -8.96
CA LEU A 93 -0.44 -4.72 -8.10
C LEU A 93 -1.85 -5.20 -8.45
N PHE A 94 -2.57 -5.68 -7.44
CA PHE A 94 -3.97 -6.10 -7.55
C PHE A 94 -4.89 -5.24 -6.69
N GLY A 95 -6.16 -5.15 -7.08
CA GLY A 95 -7.18 -4.52 -6.24
C GLY A 95 -7.41 -5.24 -4.91
N ARG A 96 -7.42 -6.59 -4.91
CA ARG A 96 -7.75 -7.40 -3.72
C ARG A 96 -6.61 -8.34 -3.32
N ASN A 97 -6.63 -8.77 -2.05
CA ASN A 97 -5.63 -9.69 -1.50
C ASN A 97 -5.68 -11.07 -2.17
N LYS A 98 -6.87 -11.55 -2.55
CA LYS A 98 -7.06 -12.89 -3.13
C LYS A 98 -6.17 -13.11 -4.36
N GLU A 99 -6.21 -12.20 -5.33
CA GLU A 99 -5.40 -12.33 -6.55
C GLU A 99 -3.90 -12.20 -6.26
N ALA A 100 -3.52 -11.27 -5.36
CA ALA A 100 -2.13 -11.12 -4.96
C ALA A 100 -1.58 -12.39 -4.27
N GLU A 101 -2.36 -13.01 -3.40
CA GLU A 101 -1.97 -14.25 -2.72
C GLU A 101 -1.88 -15.43 -3.68
N MET A 102 -2.82 -15.55 -4.63
CA MET A 102 -2.75 -16.56 -5.69
C MET A 102 -1.46 -16.45 -6.50
N LEU A 103 -1.10 -15.24 -6.95
CA LEU A 103 0.14 -15.04 -7.73
C LEU A 103 1.39 -15.30 -6.86
N ASN A 104 1.38 -14.89 -5.60
CA ASN A 104 2.48 -15.16 -4.68
C ASN A 104 2.69 -16.66 -4.45
N ILE A 105 1.62 -17.44 -4.26
CA ILE A 105 1.69 -18.91 -4.11
C ILE A 105 2.25 -19.55 -5.38
N GLN A 106 1.75 -19.13 -6.55
CA GLN A 106 2.22 -19.64 -7.84
C GLN A 106 3.71 -19.34 -8.04
N LYS A 107 4.15 -18.11 -7.74
CA LYS A 107 5.55 -17.70 -7.87
C LYS A 107 6.46 -18.41 -6.87
N LEU A 108 6.00 -18.62 -5.63
CA LEU A 108 6.75 -19.41 -4.65
C LEU A 108 6.93 -20.86 -5.13
N ALA A 109 5.91 -21.48 -5.70
CA ALA A 109 5.98 -22.85 -6.20
C ALA A 109 6.99 -23.03 -7.34
N GLN A 110 7.28 -21.98 -8.11
CA GLN A 110 8.24 -21.98 -9.22
C GLN A 110 9.71 -21.91 -8.75
N ILE A 111 9.96 -21.57 -7.49
CA ILE A 111 11.33 -21.52 -6.95
C ILE A 111 11.79 -22.95 -6.68
N GLU A 112 12.98 -23.30 -7.18
CA GLU A 112 13.54 -24.67 -7.10
C GLU A 112 13.83 -25.13 -5.68
N SER A 113 14.19 -24.22 -4.75
CA SER A 113 14.56 -24.60 -3.39
C SER A 113 13.41 -25.26 -2.63
N GLU A 114 13.73 -26.05 -1.61
CA GLU A 114 12.72 -26.66 -0.74
C GLU A 114 11.92 -25.61 0.06
N PRO A 115 10.59 -25.79 0.22
CA PRO A 115 9.78 -24.91 1.04
C PRO A 115 10.00 -25.17 2.53
N ILE A 116 10.12 -24.09 3.30
CA ILE A 116 10.17 -24.13 4.76
C ILE A 116 8.91 -23.45 5.30
N VAL A 117 8.15 -24.17 6.13
CA VAL A 117 6.95 -23.66 6.78
C VAL A 117 7.30 -23.20 8.19
N LEU A 118 7.27 -21.89 8.42
CA LEU A 118 7.52 -21.27 9.71
C LEU A 118 6.17 -21.07 10.42
N LYS A 119 5.85 -21.96 11.36
CA LYS A 119 4.65 -21.83 12.20
C LYS A 119 4.78 -20.64 13.16
N ALA A 120 3.68 -19.94 13.41
CA ALA A 120 3.63 -18.93 14.47
C ALA A 120 3.71 -19.61 15.85
N LYS A 121 4.37 -18.96 16.80
CA LYS A 121 4.32 -19.39 18.21
C LYS A 121 3.16 -18.69 18.88
N GLU A 122 2.19 -19.45 19.37
CA GLU A 122 0.97 -18.90 19.98
C GLU A 122 1.04 -18.99 21.50
N LYS A 123 0.68 -17.89 22.17
CA LYS A 123 0.56 -17.80 23.62
C LYS A 123 -0.85 -17.34 23.98
N VAL A 124 -1.59 -18.20 24.66
CA VAL A 124 -2.94 -17.92 25.15
C VAL A 124 -2.84 -17.38 26.57
N HIS A 125 -3.38 -16.19 26.82
CA HIS A 125 -3.35 -15.54 28.14
C HIS A 125 -4.68 -15.66 28.91
N GLU A 126 -5.79 -15.82 28.18
CA GLU A 126 -7.13 -16.02 28.73
C GLU A 126 -7.72 -17.28 28.11
N HIS A 127 -8.39 -18.15 28.87
CA HIS A 127 -8.91 -19.43 28.33
C HIS A 127 -10.38 -19.36 27.93
N SER A 128 -11.10 -18.32 28.37
CA SER A 128 -12.51 -18.05 28.03
C SER A 128 -12.67 -17.28 26.72
N LEU A 129 -12.01 -17.74 25.65
CA LEU A 129 -11.91 -16.99 24.39
C LEU A 129 -13.03 -17.33 23.41
N HIS A 130 -13.62 -16.29 22.81
CA HIS A 130 -14.45 -16.45 21.62
C HIS A 130 -13.58 -16.79 20.40
N VAL A 131 -13.57 -18.06 19.99
CA VAL A 131 -12.76 -18.58 18.86
C VAL A 131 -12.85 -17.70 17.60
N ASN A 132 -14.07 -17.28 17.23
CA ASN A 132 -14.30 -16.43 16.06
C ASN A 132 -13.60 -15.07 16.15
N LYS A 133 -13.48 -14.48 17.35
CA LYS A 133 -12.77 -13.20 17.56
C LYS A 133 -11.29 -13.35 17.29
N ILE A 134 -10.71 -14.48 17.70
CA ILE A 134 -9.29 -14.79 17.50
C ILE A 134 -8.99 -15.08 16.04
N GLU A 135 -9.80 -15.92 15.39
CA GLU A 135 -9.63 -16.21 13.97
C GLU A 135 -9.78 -14.95 13.12
N GLY A 136 -10.79 -14.11 13.42
CA GLY A 136 -10.97 -12.82 12.78
C GLY A 136 -9.77 -11.88 12.97
N TRP A 137 -9.18 -11.86 14.17
CA TRP A 137 -7.96 -11.09 14.44
C TRP A 137 -6.75 -11.66 13.69
N LYS A 138 -6.51 -12.98 13.73
CA LYS A 138 -5.43 -13.66 13.01
C LYS A 138 -5.49 -13.36 11.51
N ASN A 139 -6.69 -13.41 10.92
CA ASN A 139 -6.91 -13.09 9.51
C ASN A 139 -6.72 -11.59 9.18
N ALA A 140 -6.80 -10.71 10.17
CA ALA A 140 -6.60 -9.28 10.02
C ALA A 140 -5.13 -8.85 10.21
N LEU A 141 -4.24 -9.77 10.61
CA LEU A 141 -2.83 -9.46 10.80
C LEU A 141 -2.17 -9.06 9.48
N PRO A 142 -1.14 -8.19 9.53
CA PRO A 142 -0.42 -7.76 8.33
C PRO A 142 0.50 -8.86 7.77
N ILE A 143 0.53 -10.03 8.40
CA ILE A 143 1.42 -11.16 8.12
C ILE A 143 0.61 -12.46 8.09
N PRO A 144 1.08 -13.48 7.35
CA PRO A 144 0.49 -14.81 7.44
C PRO A 144 0.84 -15.47 8.79
N VAL A 145 -0.14 -16.16 9.39
CA VAL A 145 0.10 -16.94 10.63
C VAL A 145 1.08 -18.07 10.36
N ASP A 146 0.86 -18.82 9.28
CA ASP A 146 1.79 -19.82 8.78
C ASP A 146 2.53 -19.25 7.58
N LEU A 147 3.83 -19.00 7.77
CA LEU A 147 4.66 -18.35 6.76
C LEU A 147 5.48 -19.41 6.02
N THR A 148 5.09 -19.70 4.77
CA THR A 148 5.87 -20.58 3.88
C THR A 148 6.84 -19.75 3.05
N LEU A 149 8.13 -20.09 3.12
CA LEU A 149 9.20 -19.41 2.39
C LEU A 149 10.11 -20.40 1.68
N LYS A 150 10.84 -19.88 0.68
CA LYS A 150 11.89 -20.56 -0.06
C LYS A 150 13.09 -19.62 -0.18
N VAL A 151 14.31 -20.15 -0.22
CA VAL A 151 15.50 -19.35 -0.52
C VAL A 151 15.37 -18.81 -1.94
N GLY A 152 15.59 -17.52 -2.13
CA GLY A 152 15.32 -16.80 -3.38
C GLY A 152 13.93 -16.15 -3.46
N ALA A 153 13.03 -16.38 -2.50
CA ALA A 153 11.71 -15.75 -2.53
C ALA A 153 11.77 -14.24 -2.31
N LYS A 154 11.01 -13.47 -3.10
CA LYS A 154 10.79 -12.03 -2.87
C LYS A 154 9.81 -11.82 -1.73
N VAL A 155 10.20 -10.98 -0.76
CA VAL A 155 9.42 -10.66 0.44
C VAL A 155 9.31 -9.17 0.69
N LEU A 156 8.27 -8.80 1.42
CA LEU A 156 7.93 -7.46 1.89
C LEU A 156 8.08 -7.44 3.40
N PHE A 157 8.72 -6.41 3.95
CA PHE A 157 8.71 -6.15 5.38
C PHE A 157 7.36 -5.56 5.79
N CYS A 158 6.73 -6.11 6.83
CA CYS A 158 5.40 -5.72 7.31
C CYS A 158 5.43 -4.83 8.56
N THR A 159 6.61 -4.42 9.02
CA THR A 159 6.84 -3.62 10.23
C THR A 159 8.05 -2.70 10.05
N ASN A 160 8.20 -1.72 10.93
CA ASN A 160 9.37 -0.86 10.98
C ASN A 160 10.35 -1.37 12.04
N LYS A 161 11.62 -1.54 11.69
CA LYS A 161 12.74 -1.71 12.61
C LYS A 161 13.76 -0.63 12.29
N TRP A 162 13.80 0.42 13.11
CA TRP A 162 14.57 1.64 12.85
C TRP A 162 16.03 1.32 12.51
N GLY A 163 16.53 1.94 11.43
CA GLY A 163 17.90 1.73 10.95
C GLY A 163 18.16 0.38 10.28
N LYS A 164 17.16 -0.49 10.12
CA LYS A 164 17.30 -1.78 9.43
C LYS A 164 16.35 -1.88 8.23
N TYR A 165 15.05 -1.83 8.50
CA TYR A 165 14.03 -1.94 7.47
C TYR A 165 12.74 -1.24 7.86
N TYR A 166 11.98 -0.84 6.86
CA TYR A 166 10.71 -0.16 6.99
C TYR A 166 9.59 -0.96 6.33
N ASN A 167 8.37 -0.80 6.84
CA ASN A 167 7.18 -1.42 6.31
C ASN A 167 6.99 -1.03 4.83
N GLY A 168 6.83 -2.03 3.96
CA GLY A 168 6.73 -1.84 2.51
C GLY A 168 8.08 -1.98 1.77
N GLU A 169 9.21 -2.04 2.46
CA GLU A 169 10.47 -2.37 1.80
C GLU A 169 10.49 -3.82 1.33
N ARG A 170 11.25 -4.09 0.27
CA ARG A 170 11.32 -5.39 -0.38
C ARG A 170 12.72 -5.98 -0.25
N GLY A 171 12.80 -7.30 -0.28
CA GLY A 171 14.06 -8.02 -0.31
C GLY A 171 13.90 -9.45 -0.81
N VAL A 172 15.02 -10.17 -0.86
CA VAL A 172 15.11 -11.55 -1.33
C VAL A 172 15.62 -12.43 -0.20
N ILE A 173 14.94 -13.54 0.06
CA ILE A 173 15.36 -14.51 1.09
C ILE A 173 16.69 -15.15 0.69
N LYS A 174 17.64 -15.16 1.62
CA LYS A 174 18.97 -15.78 1.44
C LYS A 174 19.21 -16.97 2.36
N ALA A 175 18.65 -16.94 3.56
CA ALA A 175 18.69 -18.07 4.48
C ALA A 175 17.44 -18.04 5.35
N ILE A 176 17.01 -19.23 5.77
CA ILE A 176 15.84 -19.43 6.62
C ILE A 176 16.26 -20.37 7.75
N ASP A 177 16.05 -19.92 8.99
CA ASP A 177 16.17 -20.71 10.21
C ASP A 177 14.91 -20.50 11.07
N GLU A 178 14.73 -21.32 12.10
CA GLU A 178 13.60 -21.23 13.03
C GLU A 178 13.60 -19.91 13.82
N LYS A 179 14.79 -19.41 14.16
CA LYS A 179 15.01 -18.21 14.97
C LYS A 179 15.14 -16.94 14.15
N GLU A 180 15.70 -17.05 12.94
CA GLU A 180 16.00 -15.90 12.09
C GLU A 180 15.82 -16.20 10.61
N VAL A 181 15.51 -15.14 9.85
CA VAL A 181 15.48 -15.17 8.39
C VAL A 181 16.44 -14.10 7.88
N ILE A 182 17.30 -14.45 6.93
CA ILE A 182 18.22 -13.51 6.30
C ILE A 182 17.60 -13.03 4.99
N VAL A 183 17.40 -11.71 4.88
CA VAL A 183 16.84 -11.04 3.70
C VAL A 183 17.90 -10.12 3.10
N GLU A 184 18.23 -10.29 1.83
CA GLU A 184 19.01 -9.31 1.08
C GLU A 184 18.11 -8.16 0.63
N LYS A 185 18.48 -6.93 0.96
CA LYS A 185 17.83 -5.70 0.51
C LYS A 185 18.91 -4.72 0.08
N ALA A 186 18.86 -4.28 -1.17
CA ALA A 186 19.79 -3.27 -1.72
C ALA A 186 21.29 -3.62 -1.48
N GLY A 187 21.65 -4.89 -1.56
CA GLY A 187 23.02 -5.39 -1.33
C GLY A 187 23.38 -5.61 0.15
N GLU A 188 22.50 -5.27 1.09
CA GLU A 188 22.70 -5.50 2.52
C GLU A 188 21.96 -6.77 2.98
N TYR A 189 22.61 -7.54 3.86
CA TYR A 189 22.00 -8.72 4.47
C TYR A 189 21.39 -8.36 5.82
N ILE A 190 20.07 -8.44 5.88
CA ILE A 190 19.28 -8.08 7.06
C ILE A 190 18.86 -9.36 7.77
N LYS A 191 19.25 -9.48 9.04
CA LYS A 191 18.72 -10.48 9.96
C LYS A 191 17.34 -10.04 10.48
N VAL A 192 16.32 -10.82 10.15
CA VAL A 192 14.93 -10.63 10.55
C VAL A 192 14.58 -11.63 11.65
N GLU A 193 14.00 -11.12 12.72
CA GLU A 193 13.60 -11.91 13.89
C GLU A 193 12.07 -11.94 13.97
N ARG A 194 11.54 -12.89 14.75
CA ARG A 194 10.11 -12.94 15.05
C ARG A 194 9.69 -11.71 15.85
N GLN A 195 8.49 -11.22 15.59
CA GLN A 195 7.84 -10.14 16.32
C GLN A 195 6.55 -10.66 16.95
N GLU A 196 6.26 -10.22 18.17
CA GLU A 196 5.00 -10.51 18.85
C GLU A 196 3.88 -9.56 18.39
N TYR A 197 2.71 -10.12 18.15
CA TYR A 197 1.45 -9.42 17.88
C TYR A 197 0.42 -9.89 18.92
N THR A 198 -0.17 -8.97 19.67
CA THR A 198 -1.07 -9.30 20.79
C THR A 198 -2.45 -8.69 20.59
N LEU A 199 -3.49 -9.53 20.70
CA LEU A 199 -4.88 -9.10 20.78
C LEU A 199 -5.18 -8.69 22.23
N HIS A 200 -5.65 -7.46 22.40
CA HIS A 200 -6.09 -6.93 23.69
C HIS A 200 -7.60 -6.76 23.76
N GLU A 201 -8.14 -6.78 24.97
CA GLU A 201 -9.49 -6.37 25.30
C GLU A 201 -9.47 -5.30 26.37
N ASN A 202 -10.26 -4.26 26.16
CA ASN A 202 -10.44 -3.19 27.14
C ASN A 202 -11.39 -3.67 28.24
N VAL A 203 -10.89 -3.76 29.47
CA VAL A 203 -11.67 -4.11 30.66
C VAL A 203 -11.67 -2.95 31.63
N VAL A 204 -12.79 -2.71 32.32
CA VAL A 204 -12.85 -1.72 33.40
C VAL A 204 -12.49 -2.43 34.70
N MET A 205 -11.40 -2.01 35.33
CA MET A 205 -10.97 -2.49 36.64
C MET A 205 -10.72 -1.28 37.53
N ASP A 206 -11.35 -1.25 38.69
CA ASP A 206 -11.24 -0.15 39.66
C ASP A 206 -11.61 1.24 39.09
N GLY A 207 -12.52 1.28 38.11
CA GLY A 207 -12.95 2.52 37.44
C GLY A 207 -12.01 3.00 36.32
N GLU A 208 -10.91 2.30 36.05
CA GLU A 208 -9.98 2.60 34.96
C GLU A 208 -10.10 1.58 33.82
N VAL A 209 -9.93 2.04 32.58
CA VAL A 209 -9.84 1.17 31.40
C VAL A 209 -8.43 0.60 31.31
N LYS A 210 -8.31 -0.72 31.39
CA LYS A 210 -7.04 -1.46 31.25
C LYS A 210 -7.09 -2.37 30.03
N GLU A 211 -5.96 -2.49 29.33
CA GLU A 211 -5.79 -3.43 28.23
C GLU A 211 -5.38 -4.80 28.76
N LYS A 212 -6.27 -5.78 28.65
CA LYS A 212 -6.01 -7.18 29.03
C LYS A 212 -5.58 -7.97 27.78
N PRO A 213 -4.38 -8.58 27.75
CA PRO A 213 -3.97 -9.42 26.63
C PRO A 213 -4.79 -10.72 26.62
N LEU A 214 -5.28 -11.11 25.44
CA LEU A 214 -6.07 -12.31 25.23
C LEU A 214 -5.23 -13.44 24.61
N VAL A 215 -4.57 -13.13 23.49
CA VAL A 215 -3.72 -14.05 22.75
C VAL A 215 -2.58 -13.27 22.09
N SER A 216 -1.39 -13.86 22.08
CA SER A 216 -0.22 -13.35 21.38
C SER A 216 0.25 -14.36 20.35
N ILE A 217 0.72 -13.88 19.20
CA ILE A 217 1.45 -14.70 18.24
C ILE A 217 2.82 -14.11 17.96
N GLU A 218 3.85 -14.95 17.87
CA GLU A 218 5.18 -14.56 17.42
C GLU A 218 5.46 -15.12 16.03
N GLN A 219 5.74 -14.23 15.08
CA GLN A 219 6.01 -14.58 13.69
C GLN A 219 6.93 -13.55 13.03
N PHE A 220 7.64 -13.96 11.98
CA PHE A 220 8.45 -13.04 11.19
C PHE A 220 7.57 -11.97 10.52
N PRO A 221 7.97 -10.69 10.56
CA PRO A 221 7.21 -9.59 9.96
C PRO A 221 7.41 -9.53 8.43
N LEU A 222 7.17 -10.64 7.74
CA LEU A 222 7.40 -10.83 6.31
C LEU A 222 6.15 -11.37 5.61
N LYS A 223 5.95 -10.97 4.36
CA LYS A 223 4.98 -11.58 3.43
C LYS A 223 5.61 -11.68 2.05
N LEU A 224 5.17 -12.62 1.22
CA LEU A 224 5.61 -12.69 -0.19
C LEU A 224 5.26 -11.39 -0.94
N ALA A 225 6.14 -11.01 -1.88
CA ALA A 225 6.11 -9.69 -2.52
C ALA A 225 6.25 -9.73 -4.04
N TYR A 226 5.94 -10.85 -4.69
CA TYR A 226 5.75 -10.86 -6.14
C TYR A 226 4.51 -10.07 -6.53
N ALA A 227 3.49 -10.14 -5.67
CA ALA A 227 2.28 -9.36 -5.79
C ALA A 227 1.87 -8.75 -4.46
N ILE A 228 1.36 -7.51 -4.51
CA ILE A 228 0.78 -6.84 -3.35
C ILE A 228 -0.52 -6.15 -3.76
N THR A 229 -1.33 -5.75 -2.79
CA THR A 229 -2.50 -4.93 -3.08
C THR A 229 -2.13 -3.49 -3.35
N ILE A 230 -2.93 -2.82 -4.17
CA ILE A 230 -2.78 -1.39 -4.45
C ILE A 230 -2.81 -0.57 -3.15
N HIS A 231 -3.68 -0.93 -2.21
CA HIS A 231 -3.72 -0.32 -0.87
C HIS A 231 -2.38 -0.42 -0.13
N LYS A 232 -1.73 -1.58 -0.15
CA LYS A 232 -0.41 -1.79 0.47
C LYS A 232 0.71 -1.07 -0.26
N SER A 233 0.55 -0.80 -1.56
CA SER A 233 1.53 -0.05 -2.35
C SER A 233 1.54 1.45 -2.08
N GLN A 234 0.54 1.98 -1.37
CA GLN A 234 0.43 3.42 -1.12
C GLN A 234 1.67 3.96 -0.39
N GLY A 235 2.22 5.06 -0.91
CA GLY A 235 3.51 5.61 -0.47
C GLY A 235 4.76 5.00 -1.13
N MET A 236 4.67 3.81 -1.73
CA MET A 236 5.83 3.12 -2.30
C MET A 236 6.26 3.68 -3.67
N SER A 237 7.52 3.39 -4.03
CA SER A 237 8.09 3.58 -5.38
C SER A 237 8.52 2.22 -5.94
N ILE A 238 8.11 1.92 -7.17
CA ILE A 238 8.30 0.62 -7.81
C ILE A 238 8.95 0.83 -9.19
N ASP A 239 10.05 0.12 -9.46
CA ASP A 239 10.77 0.21 -10.74
C ASP A 239 10.00 -0.45 -11.86
N SER A 240 9.81 -1.76 -11.74
CA SER A 240 9.09 -2.59 -12.69
C SER A 240 7.75 -2.99 -12.09
N LEU A 241 6.67 -2.54 -12.73
CA LEU A 241 5.32 -2.56 -12.19
C LEU A 241 4.34 -3.08 -13.24
N VAL A 242 3.56 -4.10 -12.87
CA VAL A 242 2.35 -4.47 -13.59
C VAL A 242 1.14 -4.09 -12.74
N CYS A 243 0.27 -3.25 -13.27
CA CYS A 243 -1.02 -2.95 -12.65
C CYS A 243 -2.09 -3.84 -13.26
N ASN A 244 -2.55 -4.85 -12.52
CA ASN A 244 -3.71 -5.63 -12.92
C ASN A 244 -4.99 -4.86 -12.56
N ILE A 245 -5.78 -4.50 -13.58
CA ILE A 245 -6.98 -3.69 -13.39
C ILE A 245 -8.27 -4.51 -13.36
N ASN A 246 -8.22 -5.83 -13.44
CA ASN A 246 -9.40 -6.70 -13.52
C ASN A 246 -10.43 -6.43 -12.40
N ASN A 247 -9.93 -6.14 -11.18
CA ASN A 247 -10.75 -5.95 -9.98
C ASN A 247 -10.44 -4.62 -9.29
N ILE A 248 -10.48 -3.50 -10.02
CA ILE A 248 -10.51 -2.16 -9.42
C ILE A 248 -11.94 -1.87 -8.94
N PHE A 249 -12.08 -1.46 -7.69
CA PHE A 249 -13.39 -1.24 -7.05
C PHE A 249 -13.48 0.06 -6.25
N GLU A 250 -12.35 0.61 -5.80
CA GLU A 250 -12.33 1.90 -5.10
C GLU A 250 -12.00 3.06 -6.05
N LYS A 251 -12.55 4.24 -5.73
CA LYS A 251 -12.15 5.49 -6.37
C LYS A 251 -10.66 5.72 -6.14
N SER A 252 -10.00 6.30 -7.13
CA SER A 252 -8.56 6.60 -7.12
C SER A 252 -7.63 5.40 -6.99
N GLN A 253 -8.14 4.18 -6.88
CA GLN A 253 -7.31 2.98 -6.75
C GLN A 253 -6.39 2.80 -7.96
N PHE A 254 -6.92 3.01 -9.17
CA PHE A 254 -6.11 2.96 -10.38
C PHE A 254 -5.00 4.03 -10.39
N TYR A 255 -5.34 5.28 -10.04
CA TYR A 255 -4.35 6.37 -9.90
C TYR A 255 -3.25 6.02 -8.90
N VAL A 256 -3.62 5.49 -7.72
CA VAL A 256 -2.63 5.07 -6.71
C VAL A 256 -1.71 4.01 -7.28
N ALA A 257 -2.24 3.02 -8.00
CA ALA A 257 -1.46 1.93 -8.58
C ALA A 257 -0.42 2.43 -9.59
N ILE A 258 -0.84 3.14 -10.65
CA ILE A 258 0.08 3.56 -11.71
C ILE A 258 1.06 4.65 -11.23
N SER A 259 0.65 5.48 -10.26
CA SER A 259 1.54 6.50 -9.67
C SER A 259 2.66 5.92 -8.79
N ARG A 260 2.71 4.59 -8.59
CA ARG A 260 3.84 3.92 -7.94
C ARG A 260 5.03 3.72 -8.88
N ALA A 261 4.81 3.73 -10.21
CA ALA A 261 5.86 3.55 -11.19
C ALA A 261 6.91 4.68 -11.11
N ARG A 262 8.18 4.31 -11.03
CA ARG A 262 9.30 5.25 -11.23
C ARG A 262 9.60 5.43 -12.72
N TYR A 263 9.61 4.33 -13.45
CA TYR A 263 9.99 4.26 -14.86
C TYR A 263 8.78 3.86 -15.71
N PRO A 264 8.20 4.78 -16.50
CA PRO A 264 6.99 4.49 -17.27
C PRO A 264 7.18 3.40 -18.32
N ASN A 265 8.39 3.25 -18.86
CA ASN A 265 8.75 2.17 -19.79
C ASN A 265 8.78 0.77 -19.12
N GLN A 266 8.74 0.70 -17.79
CA GLN A 266 8.60 -0.56 -17.03
C GLN A 266 7.23 -0.65 -16.33
N LEU A 267 6.29 0.22 -16.68
CA LEU A 267 4.90 0.14 -16.25
C LEU A 267 4.08 -0.58 -17.31
N LEU A 268 3.38 -1.62 -16.91
CA LEU A 268 2.42 -2.33 -17.75
C LEU A 268 1.04 -2.36 -17.10
N ILE A 269 0.00 -2.36 -17.93
CA ILE A 269 -1.40 -2.50 -17.51
C ILE A 269 -1.91 -3.85 -18.00
N ASP A 270 -2.27 -4.73 -17.06
CA ASP A 270 -2.83 -6.04 -17.35
C ASP A 270 -4.35 -6.01 -17.19
N TYR A 271 -5.04 -6.41 -18.26
CA TYR A 271 -6.48 -6.59 -18.27
C TYR A 271 -6.88 -7.78 -19.14
N SER A 272 -7.44 -8.79 -18.50
CA SER A 272 -7.67 -10.11 -19.11
C SER A 272 -8.99 -10.23 -19.88
N TYR A 273 -9.81 -9.17 -19.91
CA TYR A 273 -11.14 -9.20 -20.53
C TYR A 273 -11.25 -8.29 -21.76
N GLN A 274 -12.37 -8.45 -22.47
CA GLN A 274 -12.79 -7.55 -23.55
C GLN A 274 -13.22 -6.18 -23.00
N ARG A 275 -13.32 -5.16 -23.87
CA ARG A 275 -13.80 -3.80 -23.51
C ARG A 275 -12.90 -3.07 -22.52
N PHE A 276 -11.61 -3.01 -22.86
CA PHE A 276 -10.60 -2.30 -22.07
C PHE A 276 -10.96 -0.86 -21.80
N TYR A 277 -11.39 -0.13 -22.84
CA TYR A 277 -11.73 1.28 -22.75
C TYR A 277 -12.86 1.56 -21.74
N GLU A 278 -13.95 0.80 -21.82
CA GLU A 278 -15.10 0.93 -20.93
C GLU A 278 -14.76 0.55 -19.49
N HIS A 279 -13.82 -0.39 -19.32
CA HIS A 279 -13.29 -0.73 -18.01
C HIS A 279 -12.38 0.36 -17.45
N LEU A 280 -11.50 0.91 -18.28
CA LEU A 280 -10.57 1.98 -17.90
C LEU A 280 -11.32 3.25 -17.46
N LYS A 281 -12.41 3.61 -18.15
CA LYS A 281 -13.33 4.68 -17.72
C LYS A 281 -13.88 4.50 -16.31
N ARG A 282 -14.14 3.25 -15.91
CA ARG A 282 -14.62 2.93 -14.56
C ARG A 282 -13.50 2.95 -13.53
N CYS A 283 -12.27 2.68 -13.95
CA CYS A 283 -11.08 2.73 -13.11
C CYS A 283 -10.60 4.17 -12.83
N VAL A 284 -10.73 5.06 -13.81
CA VAL A 284 -10.34 6.48 -13.71
C VAL A 284 -11.49 7.28 -13.09
N GLN A 285 -11.70 7.09 -11.79
CA GLN A 285 -12.74 7.79 -11.02
C GLN A 285 -12.19 8.38 -9.73
N VAL A 286 -12.73 9.53 -9.35
CA VAL A 286 -12.35 10.30 -8.15
C VAL A 286 -13.61 10.69 -7.39
N SER A 287 -13.51 10.85 -6.07
CA SER A 287 -14.62 11.35 -5.28
C SER A 287 -14.96 12.81 -5.60
N PRO A 288 -16.22 13.15 -5.93
CA PRO A 288 -16.62 14.55 -6.14
C PRO A 288 -16.30 15.45 -4.94
N LYS A 289 -16.41 14.93 -3.71
CA LYS A 289 -16.06 15.64 -2.48
C LYS A 289 -14.61 16.13 -2.46
N VAL A 290 -13.68 15.32 -3.00
CA VAL A 290 -12.26 15.68 -3.10
C VAL A 290 -12.08 16.79 -4.13
N GLY A 291 -12.74 16.69 -5.28
CA GLY A 291 -12.73 17.75 -6.29
C GLY A 291 -13.23 19.08 -5.73
N GLU A 292 -14.36 19.06 -5.02
CA GLU A 292 -14.92 20.26 -4.35
C GLU A 292 -13.99 20.83 -3.28
N PHE A 293 -13.34 19.97 -2.48
CA PHE A 293 -12.38 20.42 -1.47
C PHE A 293 -11.24 21.21 -2.11
N TYR A 294 -10.59 20.67 -3.14
CA TYR A 294 -9.48 21.35 -3.82
C TYR A 294 -9.92 22.58 -4.64
N GLN A 295 -11.17 22.64 -5.11
CA GLN A 295 -11.70 23.84 -5.78
C GLN A 295 -11.99 24.99 -4.80
N LYS A 296 -12.42 24.67 -3.57
CA LYS A 296 -12.78 25.66 -2.55
C LYS A 296 -11.57 26.10 -1.70
N ALA A 297 -10.52 25.27 -1.64
CA ALA A 297 -9.31 25.58 -0.89
C ALA A 297 -8.54 26.73 -1.55
N ASP A 298 -8.08 27.69 -0.74
CA ASP A 298 -7.07 28.64 -1.16
C ASP A 298 -5.70 27.93 -1.10
N ILE A 299 -5.16 27.61 -2.28
CA ILE A 299 -3.98 26.75 -2.42
C ILE A 299 -2.77 27.59 -2.82
N LEU A 300 -1.80 27.65 -1.91
CA LEU A 300 -0.48 28.19 -2.21
C LEU A 300 0.33 27.16 -2.99
N LYS A 301 0.76 27.50 -4.20
CA LYS A 301 1.62 26.64 -5.01
C LYS A 301 3.07 26.99 -4.76
N ILE A 302 3.86 26.01 -4.33
CA ILE A 302 5.31 26.17 -4.25
C ILE A 302 5.91 25.52 -5.50
N GLU A 303 6.45 26.36 -6.37
CA GLU A 303 7.34 25.94 -7.45
C GLU A 303 8.77 25.87 -6.89
N GLU A 304 9.58 24.90 -7.33
CA GLU A 304 10.98 24.87 -6.92
C GLU A 304 11.67 26.16 -7.35
N VAL A 305 12.05 27.01 -6.38
CA VAL A 305 13.08 28.00 -6.59
C VAL A 305 14.34 27.21 -6.89
N LYS A 306 14.85 27.28 -8.14
CA LYS A 306 16.20 26.78 -8.45
C LYS A 306 17.12 27.33 -7.36
N SER A 307 17.83 26.47 -6.66
CA SER A 307 18.75 26.85 -5.60
C SER A 307 19.89 27.70 -6.16
N GLY A 308 19.63 28.98 -6.41
CA GLY A 308 20.61 30.04 -6.27
C GLY A 308 20.87 30.16 -4.78
N SER A 309 22.12 29.88 -4.40
CA SER A 309 22.70 30.10 -3.07
C SER A 309 21.87 31.03 -2.17
N LEU A 310 21.06 30.46 -1.27
CA LEU A 310 20.42 31.17 -0.16
C LEU A 310 21.44 31.65 0.91
N PHE A 311 22.74 31.47 0.64
CA PHE A 311 23.86 31.99 1.44
C PHE A 311 24.74 32.97 0.64
N GLY A 312 24.26 33.46 -0.50
CA GLY A 312 25.00 34.34 -1.40
C GLY A 312 24.46 35.75 -1.42
N GLU A 313 24.14 36.34 -0.28
CA GLU A 313 24.13 37.79 0.00
C GLU A 313 23.56 38.00 1.41
N PHE A 314 24.47 38.24 2.36
CA PHE A 314 24.31 38.84 3.69
C PHE A 314 23.04 38.59 4.51
#